data_AF-A0A6C0EQ14-F1
#
_entry.id   AF-A0A6C0EQ14-F1
#
_cell.length_a   1.000
_cell.length_b   1.000
_cell.length_c   1.000
_cell.angle_alpha   90.00
_cell.angle_beta   90.00
_cell.angle_gamma   90.00
#
_symmetry.space_group_name_H-M   'P 1'
#
loop_
_entity.id
_entity.type
_entity.pdbx_description
1 polymer ?
#
loop_
_entity_poly.entity_id
_entity_poly.type
_entity_poly.pdbx_seq_one_letter_code
_entity_poly.pdbx_strand_id
1 'polypeptide(L)'
;MPKMPKNAESFLCDLCDFKCCKNSNFITHINTAKHKNRTKLNNFEQQNAEQSFICNNCNKEYKARSSLWYHQKKCNNLLLINNTNNTNNQTNDKSEVQILTNLVLDVVKQNKELTYQNQDLTNKMFELCKNGINNTLINNSNNKTFNLNVFLNEQCKDAMNIMDFVDSLKLQLSDLENVGKLGFVDGISNIIVKNLKELDVHKRPVHCSDSKREVMYIKDENRWEKDNDENKKLRKAIKHIAHKNTKLLTEFKDKYPDCGKSESKHSEQYSKMIVEAMGGRGDNDLEKEDRIIKNIAKEVIIDKQL
;
A
#
# COMPACT_ATOMS: atom_id res chain seq x y z
N MET A 1 -14.73 43.88 10.76
CA MET A 1 -13.43 44.57 10.96
C MET A 1 -13.72 46.03 11.27
N PRO A 2 -13.30 46.58 12.42
CA PRO A 2 -13.56 47.98 12.75
C PRO A 2 -12.89 48.90 11.72
N LYS A 3 -13.67 49.82 11.14
CA LYS A 3 -13.22 50.82 10.17
C LYS A 3 -12.21 51.75 10.83
N MET A 4 -11.05 51.91 10.20
CA MET A 4 -9.97 52.75 10.69
C MET A 4 -10.32 54.25 10.61
N PRO A 5 -9.82 55.08 11.55
CA PRO A 5 -9.98 56.53 11.52
C PRO A 5 -9.29 57.14 10.28
N LYS A 6 -9.99 58.08 9.62
CA LYS A 6 -9.64 58.61 8.28
C LYS A 6 -8.36 59.45 8.21
N ASN A 7 -7.77 59.85 9.35
CA ASN A 7 -6.63 60.80 9.42
C ASN A 7 -5.39 60.23 10.13
N ALA A 8 -5.18 58.92 10.17
CA ALA A 8 -3.96 58.35 10.74
C ALA A 8 -2.79 58.43 9.75
N GLU A 9 -1.64 58.93 10.19
CA GLU A 9 -0.39 58.89 9.41
C GLU A 9 -0.07 57.44 8.99
N SER A 10 0.22 57.24 7.72
CA SER A 10 0.54 55.92 7.18
C SER A 10 2.04 55.72 7.03
N PHE A 11 2.57 54.66 7.62
CA PHE A 11 3.93 54.17 7.45
C PHE A 11 3.99 53.20 6.26
N LEU A 12 4.90 53.45 5.33
CA LEU A 12 5.14 52.62 4.14
C LEU A 12 6.57 52.09 4.17
N CYS A 13 6.76 50.81 3.80
CA CYS A 13 8.08 50.23 3.61
C CYS A 13 8.39 50.13 2.12
N ASP A 14 9.32 50.94 1.62
CA ASP A 14 9.65 51.01 0.18
C ASP A 14 10.31 49.74 -0.36
N LEU A 15 10.88 48.90 0.52
CA LEU A 15 11.53 47.64 0.12
C LEU A 15 10.53 46.49 -0.02
N CYS A 16 9.31 46.64 0.48
CA CYS A 16 8.30 45.58 0.38
C CYS A 16 6.83 45.97 0.29
N ASP A 17 6.57 47.23 0.01
CA ASP A 17 5.25 47.82 -0.19
C ASP A 17 4.28 47.58 0.99
N PHE A 18 4.83 47.30 2.17
CA PHE A 18 4.03 47.11 3.37
C PHE A 18 3.55 48.47 3.90
N LYS A 19 2.22 48.65 4.03
CA LYS A 19 1.59 49.86 4.56
C LYS A 19 0.87 49.58 5.87
N CYS A 20 1.10 50.41 6.88
CA CYS A 20 0.32 50.38 8.12
C CYS A 20 0.12 51.78 8.71
N CYS A 21 -0.73 51.92 9.72
CA CYS A 21 -1.10 53.21 10.34
C CYS A 21 -0.58 53.38 11.78
N LYS A 22 0.17 52.39 12.29
CA LYS A 22 0.71 52.37 13.65
C LYS A 22 2.21 52.16 13.61
N ASN A 23 2.96 53.08 14.21
CA ASN A 23 4.41 53.02 14.25
C ASN A 23 4.92 51.71 14.88
N SER A 24 4.27 51.23 15.96
CA SER A 24 4.62 49.96 16.59
C SER A 24 4.62 48.79 15.61
N ASN A 25 3.60 48.70 14.73
CA ASN A 25 3.50 47.61 13.75
C ASN A 25 4.54 47.75 12.65
N PHE A 26 4.88 48.99 12.27
CA PHE A 26 5.96 49.25 11.32
C PHE A 26 7.33 48.81 11.88
N ILE A 27 7.59 49.12 13.15
CA ILE A 27 8.81 48.67 13.86
C ILE A 27 8.84 47.15 13.96
N THR A 28 7.72 46.48 14.25
CA THR A 28 7.68 45.02 14.26
C THR A 28 7.95 44.46 12.86
N HIS A 29 7.35 45.06 11.82
CA HIS A 29 7.51 44.66 10.42
C HIS A 29 8.98 44.66 9.98
N ILE A 30 9.69 45.78 10.14
CA ILE A 30 11.11 45.90 9.76
C ILE A 30 12.01 44.91 10.54
N ASN A 31 11.56 44.49 11.72
CA ASN A 31 12.30 43.56 12.57
C ASN A 31 12.04 42.09 12.29
N THR A 32 10.99 41.77 11.52
CA THR A 32 10.68 40.38 11.16
C THR A 32 11.82 39.74 10.37
N ALA A 33 12.08 38.46 10.62
CA ALA A 33 13.06 37.67 9.85
C ALA A 33 12.76 37.70 8.34
N LYS A 34 11.47 37.71 7.97
CA LYS A 34 11.02 37.81 6.58
C LYS A 34 11.46 39.11 5.92
N HIS A 35 11.33 40.26 6.60
CA HIS A 35 11.79 41.53 6.07
C HIS A 35 13.32 41.56 5.98
N LYS A 36 14.03 41.20 7.06
CA LYS A 36 15.51 41.20 7.12
C LYS A 36 16.17 40.32 6.05
N ASN A 37 15.63 39.13 5.80
CA ASN A 37 16.17 38.21 4.79
C ASN A 37 15.93 38.70 3.35
N ARG A 38 14.93 39.56 3.15
CA ARG A 38 14.60 40.12 1.83
C ARG A 38 15.40 41.37 1.51
N THR A 39 15.83 42.11 2.53
CA THR A 39 16.52 43.40 2.39
C THR A 39 18.02 43.33 2.61
N LYS A 40 18.52 42.32 3.35
CA LYS A 40 19.94 42.01 3.40
C LYS A 40 20.33 41.16 2.19
N LEU A 41 20.65 41.82 1.09
CA LEU A 41 21.49 41.23 0.05
C LEU A 41 22.88 41.00 0.68
N ASN A 42 23.28 39.76 0.88
CA ASN A 42 24.66 39.46 1.23
C ASN A 42 25.54 39.88 0.05
N ASN A 43 26.43 40.85 0.27
CA ASN A 43 27.50 41.20 -0.67
C ASN A 43 28.47 40.02 -0.80
N PHE A 44 28.10 39.02 -1.60
CA PHE A 44 29.09 38.16 -2.24
C PHE A 44 29.46 38.83 -3.56
N GLU A 45 30.46 39.70 -3.51
CA GLU A 45 31.15 40.15 -4.71
C GLU A 45 31.70 38.91 -5.43
N GLN A 46 31.13 38.55 -6.58
CA GLN A 46 31.72 37.56 -7.46
C GLN A 46 32.94 38.18 -8.12
N GLN A 47 34.13 37.79 -7.70
CA GLN A 47 35.34 37.96 -8.51
C GLN A 47 35.11 37.21 -9.83
N ASN A 48 35.06 37.93 -10.94
CA ASN A 48 35.00 37.32 -12.27
C ASN A 48 36.32 36.57 -12.50
N ALA A 49 36.31 35.25 -12.41
CA ALA A 49 37.43 34.42 -12.84
C ALA A 49 37.57 34.55 -14.37
N GLU A 50 38.77 34.87 -14.85
CA GLU A 50 39.15 35.03 -16.27
C GLU A 50 39.14 33.71 -17.06
N GLN A 51 38.28 32.75 -16.70
CA GLN A 51 38.30 31.43 -17.29
C GLN A 51 37.41 31.38 -18.53
N SER A 52 38.05 31.26 -19.69
CA SER A 52 37.37 31.06 -20.95
C SER A 52 37.20 29.58 -21.29
N PHE A 53 36.06 29.24 -21.89
CA PHE A 53 35.62 27.89 -22.21
C PHE A 53 35.42 27.78 -23.72
N ILE A 54 36.18 26.91 -24.39
CA ILE A 54 36.15 26.77 -25.84
C ILE A 54 35.35 25.52 -26.24
N CYS A 55 34.54 25.62 -27.29
CA CYS A 55 33.83 24.49 -27.86
C CYS A 55 34.75 23.64 -28.75
N ASN A 56 34.99 22.39 -28.38
CA ASN A 56 35.84 21.47 -29.15
C ASN A 56 35.35 21.20 -30.59
N ASN A 57 34.09 21.51 -30.91
CA ASN A 57 33.49 21.19 -32.21
C ASN A 57 33.54 22.37 -33.20
N CYS A 58 33.59 23.61 -32.72
CA CYS A 58 33.62 24.79 -33.59
C CYS A 58 34.57 25.91 -33.13
N ASN A 59 35.37 25.64 -32.08
CA ASN A 59 36.37 26.51 -31.48
C ASN A 59 35.86 27.89 -31.03
N LYS A 60 34.56 28.06 -30.81
CA LYS A 60 33.99 29.28 -30.22
C LYS A 60 34.25 29.36 -28.72
N GLU A 61 34.63 30.54 -28.25
CA GLU A 61 35.00 30.81 -26.86
C GLU A 61 33.83 31.44 -26.07
N TYR A 62 33.68 31.02 -24.82
CA TYR A 62 32.59 31.41 -23.92
C TYR A 62 33.14 31.76 -22.54
N LYS A 63 32.59 32.81 -21.91
CA LYS A 63 33.02 33.27 -20.57
C LYS A 63 32.42 32.45 -19.42
N ALA A 64 31.43 31.61 -19.70
CA ALA A 64 30.74 30.80 -18.70
C ALA A 64 30.50 29.39 -19.22
N ARG A 65 30.68 28.40 -18.33
CA ARG A 65 30.49 26.98 -18.65
C ARG A 65 29.06 26.66 -19.08
N SER A 66 28.06 27.35 -18.51
CA SER A 66 26.66 27.21 -18.90
C SER A 66 26.41 27.67 -20.34
N SER A 67 27.03 28.77 -20.77
CA SER A 67 26.96 29.25 -22.15
C SER A 67 27.56 28.25 -23.14
N LEU A 68 28.72 27.64 -22.79
CA LEU A 68 29.31 26.56 -23.58
C LEU A 68 28.36 25.36 -23.67
N TRP A 69 27.73 24.95 -22.57
CA TRP A 69 26.80 23.80 -22.55
C TRP A 69 25.57 24.04 -23.44
N TYR A 70 24.95 25.22 -23.36
CA TYR A 70 23.83 25.58 -24.23
C TYR A 70 24.24 25.60 -25.71
N HIS A 71 25.44 26.09 -26.01
CA HIS A 71 25.99 26.03 -27.34
C HIS A 71 26.23 24.60 -27.80
N GLN A 72 26.86 23.73 -26.99
CA GLN A 72 27.16 22.34 -27.33
C GLN A 72 25.91 21.55 -27.72
N LYS A 73 24.79 21.78 -27.04
CA LYS A 73 23.50 21.16 -27.41
C LYS A 73 23.06 21.49 -28.83
N LYS A 74 23.27 22.73 -29.27
CA LYS A 74 22.93 23.16 -30.64
C LYS A 74 24.04 22.83 -31.64
N CYS A 75 25.30 22.88 -31.22
CA CYS A 75 26.47 22.58 -32.03
C CYS A 75 26.51 21.11 -32.45
N ASN A 76 26.09 20.18 -31.58
CA ASN A 76 25.98 18.75 -31.92
C ASN A 76 24.89 18.47 -32.96
N ASN A 77 23.79 19.23 -32.94
CA ASN A 77 22.69 19.03 -33.90
C ASN A 77 23.05 19.44 -35.33
N LEU A 78 24.05 20.31 -35.52
CA LEU A 78 24.52 20.70 -36.86
C LEU A 78 25.33 19.60 -37.57
N LEU A 79 25.93 18.66 -36.83
CA LEU A 79 26.60 17.50 -37.42
C LEU A 79 25.61 16.40 -37.84
N LEU A 80 24.42 16.35 -37.22
CA LEU A 80 23.39 15.36 -37.52
C LEU A 80 22.56 15.71 -38.77
N ILE A 81 22.51 17.00 -39.15
CA ILE A 81 21.72 17.47 -40.30
C ILE A 81 22.46 17.24 -41.64
N ASN A 82 23.79 17.12 -41.62
CA ASN A 82 24.58 16.97 -42.84
C ASN A 82 24.71 15.52 -43.33
N ASN A 83 24.25 14.52 -42.57
CA ASN A 83 24.34 13.10 -42.92
C ASN A 83 23.00 12.46 -43.33
N THR A 84 21.91 13.23 -43.46
CA THR A 84 20.61 12.70 -43.92
C THR A 84 20.33 13.10 -45.36
N ASN A 85 21.01 12.45 -46.30
CA ASN A 85 20.54 12.29 -47.67
C ASN A 85 20.91 10.88 -48.13
N ASN A 86 20.15 9.87 -47.69
CA ASN A 86 19.57 8.83 -48.54
C ASN A 86 19.09 7.61 -47.73
N THR A 87 17.94 7.11 -48.17
CA THR A 87 17.39 5.75 -48.01
C THR A 87 16.80 5.31 -46.66
N ASN A 88 15.47 5.27 -46.65
CA ASN A 88 14.58 4.26 -46.05
C ASN A 88 15.20 3.22 -45.11
N ASN A 89 14.69 3.16 -43.87
CA ASN A 89 14.15 1.92 -43.31
C ASN A 89 13.30 2.17 -42.04
N GLN A 90 12.12 1.57 -42.04
CA GLN A 90 11.34 1.31 -40.83
C GLN A 90 12.15 0.40 -39.87
N THR A 91 11.74 0.43 -38.59
CA THR A 91 12.12 -0.42 -37.44
C THR A 91 13.18 0.16 -36.49
N ASN A 92 12.74 0.68 -35.32
CA ASN A 92 13.49 0.50 -34.07
C ASN A 92 12.76 0.81 -32.73
N ASP A 93 11.51 1.30 -32.73
CA ASP A 93 10.82 1.65 -31.46
C ASP A 93 10.47 0.45 -30.54
N LYS A 94 10.49 -0.80 -31.04
CA LYS A 94 10.25 -1.99 -30.20
C LYS A 94 11.45 -2.36 -29.31
N SER A 95 12.67 -1.94 -29.64
CA SER A 95 13.87 -2.39 -28.92
C SER A 95 14.08 -1.64 -27.60
N GLU A 96 13.87 -0.32 -27.58
CA GLU A 96 14.05 0.50 -26.39
C GLU A 96 13.00 0.23 -25.31
N VAL A 97 11.73 0.02 -25.71
CA VAL A 97 10.66 -0.35 -24.78
C VAL A 97 10.91 -1.74 -24.17
N GLN A 98 11.46 -2.68 -24.94
CA GLN A 98 11.82 -4.01 -24.44
C GLN A 98 12.99 -3.94 -23.45
N ILE A 99 14.00 -3.12 -23.73
CA ILE A 99 15.15 -2.90 -22.83
C ILE A 99 14.67 -2.26 -21.52
N LEU A 100 13.83 -1.22 -21.59
CA LEU A 100 13.27 -0.56 -20.42
C LEU A 100 12.38 -1.52 -19.59
N THR A 101 11.56 -2.33 -20.27
CA THR A 101 10.71 -3.33 -19.60
C THR A 101 11.55 -4.37 -18.86
N ASN A 102 12.62 -4.87 -19.47
CA ASN A 102 13.54 -5.81 -18.84
C ASN A 102 14.24 -5.18 -17.63
N LEU A 103 14.69 -3.92 -17.74
CA LEU A 103 15.33 -3.20 -16.63
C LEU A 103 14.36 -2.98 -15.46
N VAL A 104 13.10 -2.64 -15.75
CA VAL A 104 12.05 -2.50 -14.72
C VAL A 104 11.77 -3.84 -14.05
N LEU A 105 11.68 -4.94 -14.81
CA LEU A 105 11.50 -6.28 -14.26
C LEU A 105 12.66 -6.68 -13.34
N ASP A 106 13.91 -6.38 -13.73
CA ASP A 106 15.09 -6.65 -12.92
C ASP A 106 15.10 -5.81 -11.63
N VAL A 107 14.72 -4.53 -11.69
CA VAL A 107 14.59 -3.67 -10.50
C VAL A 107 13.49 -4.17 -9.57
N VAL A 108 12.33 -4.58 -10.09
CA VAL A 108 11.25 -5.15 -9.29
C VAL A 108 11.70 -6.46 -8.62
N LYS A 109 12.44 -7.30 -9.35
CA LYS A 109 13.00 -8.55 -8.82
C LYS A 109 14.01 -8.30 -7.72
N GLN A 110 14.93 -7.34 -7.92
CA GLN A 110 15.90 -6.92 -6.90
C GLN A 110 15.23 -6.30 -5.67
N ASN A 111 14.18 -5.50 -5.85
CA ASN A 111 13.40 -4.95 -4.73
C ASN A 111 12.68 -6.03 -3.93
N LYS A 112 12.16 -7.07 -4.60
CA LYS A 112 11.58 -8.23 -3.93
C LYS A 112 12.64 -8.96 -3.08
N GLU A 113 13.85 -9.15 -3.63
CA GLU A 113 14.98 -9.74 -2.92
C GLU A 113 15.43 -8.91 -1.71
N LEU A 114 15.57 -7.59 -1.88
CA LEU A 114 15.88 -6.66 -0.78
C LEU A 114 14.83 -6.71 0.33
N THR A 115 13.55 -6.85 -0.03
CA THR A 115 12.45 -6.99 0.94
C THR A 115 12.62 -8.29 1.74
N TYR A 116 12.95 -9.40 1.09
CA TYR A 116 13.23 -10.66 1.78
C TYR A 116 14.46 -10.59 2.68
N GLN A 117 15.54 -9.94 2.23
CA GLN A 117 16.74 -9.73 3.04
C GLN A 117 16.45 -8.86 4.28
N ASN A 118 15.66 -7.79 4.14
CA ASN A 118 15.26 -6.95 5.27
C ASN A 118 14.38 -7.70 6.29
N GLN A 119 13.48 -8.57 5.82
CA GLN A 119 12.69 -9.46 6.70
C GLN A 119 13.61 -10.42 7.47
N ASP A 120 14.56 -11.07 6.80
CA ASP A 120 15.53 -11.98 7.44
C ASP A 120 16.40 -11.25 8.47
N LEU A 121 16.84 -10.02 8.15
CA LEU A 121 17.61 -9.17 9.07
C LEU A 121 16.77 -8.77 10.29
N THR A 122 15.48 -8.48 10.09
CA THR A 122 14.54 -8.18 11.18
C THR A 122 14.36 -9.41 12.09
N ASN A 123 14.24 -10.61 11.52
CA ASN A 123 14.15 -11.86 12.27
C ASN A 123 15.43 -12.17 13.06
N LYS A 124 16.61 -11.96 12.44
CA LYS A 124 17.91 -12.11 13.13
C LYS A 124 18.09 -11.09 14.26
N MET A 125 17.69 -9.84 14.04
CA MET A 125 17.71 -8.81 15.07
C MET A 125 16.79 -9.19 16.23
N PHE A 126 15.63 -9.78 15.94
CA PHE A 126 14.71 -10.29 16.96
C PHE A 126 15.32 -11.42 17.81
N GLU A 127 16.00 -12.39 17.18
CA GLU A 127 16.74 -13.45 17.90
C GLU A 127 17.84 -12.89 18.81
N LEU A 128 18.56 -11.85 18.38
CA LEU A 128 19.56 -11.17 19.22
C LEU A 128 18.92 -10.46 20.42
N CYS A 129 17.73 -9.87 20.26
CA CYS A 129 16.99 -9.28 21.37
C CYS A 129 16.43 -10.33 22.35
N LYS A 130 16.13 -11.55 21.88
CA LYS A 130 15.60 -12.65 22.69
C LYS A 130 16.61 -13.21 23.70
N ASN A 131 17.90 -13.21 23.34
CA ASN A 131 18.96 -13.84 24.14
C ASN A 131 19.69 -12.88 25.11
N GLY A 132 19.18 -11.67 25.32
CA GLY A 132 19.49 -10.86 26.50
C GLY A 132 20.71 -9.94 26.38
N ILE A 133 20.40 -8.64 26.34
CA ILE A 133 21.18 -7.62 27.04
C ILE A 133 21.06 -7.97 28.53
N ASN A 134 22.02 -8.71 29.05
CA ASN A 134 22.23 -8.91 30.49
C ASN A 134 22.81 -7.60 31.07
N ASN A 135 22.01 -6.54 31.14
CA ASN A 135 22.38 -5.37 31.93
C ASN A 135 21.34 -5.17 33.05
N THR A 136 21.81 -5.45 34.26
CA THR A 136 21.23 -5.14 35.56
C THR A 136 20.61 -3.75 35.62
N LEU A 137 19.31 -3.65 35.35
CA LEU A 137 18.43 -2.64 35.93
C LEU A 137 17.08 -3.33 36.20
N ILE A 138 17.01 -3.96 37.36
CA ILE A 138 15.76 -4.46 37.95
C ILE A 138 14.91 -3.23 38.25
N ASN A 139 13.95 -2.94 37.38
CA ASN A 139 12.82 -2.11 37.72
C ASN A 139 11.57 -2.99 37.66
N ASN A 140 11.00 -3.25 38.83
CA ASN A 140 9.77 -4.02 39.03
C ASN A 140 8.63 -3.35 38.25
N SER A 141 8.37 -3.82 37.04
CA SER A 141 7.18 -3.49 36.27
C SER A 141 6.59 -4.81 35.79
N ASN A 142 5.53 -5.27 36.44
CA ASN A 142 4.77 -6.46 36.06
C ASN A 142 3.95 -6.25 34.76
N ASN A 143 4.34 -5.29 33.90
CA ASN A 143 3.73 -5.12 32.58
C ASN A 143 4.45 -6.01 31.57
N LYS A 144 3.98 -7.25 31.43
CA LYS A 144 4.26 -8.06 30.24
C LYS A 144 3.60 -7.37 29.04
N THR A 145 4.35 -6.52 28.32
CA THR A 145 3.84 -5.91 27.09
C THR A 145 3.71 -6.98 26.02
N PHE A 146 2.49 -7.21 25.53
CA PHE A 146 2.23 -8.16 24.44
C PHE A 146 3.10 -7.85 23.21
N ASN A 147 3.87 -8.84 22.75
CA ASN A 147 4.69 -8.71 21.55
C ASN A 147 4.10 -9.56 20.42
N LEU A 148 3.58 -8.87 19.40
CA LEU A 148 2.92 -9.50 18.26
C LEU A 148 3.85 -10.44 17.47
N ASN A 149 5.11 -10.06 17.30
CA ASN A 149 6.06 -10.87 16.54
C ASN A 149 6.43 -12.16 17.28
N VAL A 150 6.51 -12.12 18.62
CA VAL A 150 6.70 -13.33 19.45
C VAL A 150 5.48 -14.25 19.29
N PHE A 151 4.27 -13.70 19.42
CA PHE A 151 3.04 -14.48 19.28
C PHE A 151 2.98 -15.18 17.91
N LEU A 152 3.17 -14.44 16.82
CA LEU A 152 3.06 -14.99 15.47
C LEU A 152 4.19 -15.99 15.16
N ASN A 153 5.46 -15.62 15.39
CA ASN A 153 6.59 -16.41 14.93
C ASN A 153 7.00 -17.53 15.90
N GLU A 154 6.63 -17.46 17.17
CA GLU A 154 6.95 -18.51 18.15
C GLU A 154 5.73 -19.35 18.52
N GLN A 155 4.64 -18.70 18.97
CA GLN A 155 3.46 -19.43 19.41
C GLN A 155 2.70 -20.00 18.20
N CYS A 156 2.51 -19.19 17.14
CA CYS A 156 1.83 -19.60 15.91
C CYS A 156 2.79 -20.13 14.82
N LYS A 157 3.97 -20.60 15.21
CA LYS A 157 4.99 -21.11 14.28
C LYS A 157 4.51 -22.32 13.47
N ASP A 158 3.59 -23.11 14.03
CA ASP A 158 3.07 -24.34 13.42
C ASP A 158 1.71 -24.14 12.73
N ALA A 159 1.23 -22.90 12.61
CA ALA A 159 0.06 -22.59 11.80
C ALA A 159 0.30 -22.95 10.32
N MET A 160 -0.74 -23.40 9.63
CA MET A 160 -0.71 -23.67 8.19
C MET A 160 -0.76 -22.37 7.37
N ASN A 161 -0.45 -22.44 6.08
CA ASN A 161 -0.64 -21.28 5.19
C ASN A 161 -2.12 -21.07 4.86
N ILE A 162 -2.48 -19.85 4.51
CA ILE A 162 -3.88 -19.48 4.23
C ILE A 162 -4.50 -20.29 3.09
N MET A 163 -3.73 -20.61 2.04
CA MET A 163 -4.25 -21.43 0.95
C MET A 163 -4.32 -22.91 1.32
N ASP A 164 -3.41 -23.41 2.16
CA ASP A 164 -3.49 -24.78 2.70
C ASP A 164 -4.76 -24.94 3.54
N PHE A 165 -5.10 -23.92 4.35
CA PHE A 165 -6.36 -23.85 5.07
C PHE A 165 -7.54 -23.91 4.11
N VAL A 166 -7.59 -23.02 3.11
CA VAL A 166 -8.66 -22.99 2.10
C VAL A 166 -8.82 -24.35 1.43
N ASP A 167 -7.72 -25.00 1.06
CA ASP A 167 -7.72 -26.28 0.37
C ASP A 167 -8.19 -27.44 1.26
N SER A 168 -7.85 -27.40 2.55
CA SER A 168 -8.28 -28.39 3.56
C SER A 168 -9.78 -28.36 3.87
N LEU A 169 -10.48 -27.26 3.57
CA LEU A 169 -11.90 -27.10 3.84
C LEU A 169 -12.74 -28.14 3.08
N LYS A 170 -13.50 -28.93 3.84
CA LYS A 170 -14.51 -29.88 3.35
C LYS A 170 -15.90 -29.28 3.56
N LEU A 171 -16.36 -28.53 2.58
CA LEU A 171 -17.69 -27.92 2.63
C LEU A 171 -18.78 -28.99 2.51
N GLN A 172 -19.89 -28.79 3.23
CA GLN A 172 -21.04 -29.69 3.25
C GLN A 172 -22.25 -29.02 2.61
N LEU A 173 -23.23 -29.80 2.15
CA LEU A 173 -24.51 -29.26 1.64
C LEU A 173 -25.22 -28.32 2.64
N SER A 174 -25.06 -28.57 3.95
CA SER A 174 -25.58 -27.66 4.99
C SER A 174 -24.94 -26.28 4.95
N ASP A 175 -23.68 -26.16 4.54
CA ASP A 175 -23.01 -24.87 4.40
C ASP A 175 -23.60 -24.07 3.23
N LEU A 176 -23.86 -24.73 2.10
CA LEU A 176 -24.57 -24.13 0.97
C LEU A 176 -25.99 -23.68 1.35
N GLU A 177 -26.75 -24.53 2.05
CA GLU A 177 -28.09 -24.18 2.54
C GLU A 177 -28.05 -22.98 3.49
N ASN A 178 -27.04 -22.90 4.36
CA ASN A 178 -26.83 -21.76 5.24
C ASN A 178 -26.49 -20.48 4.47
N VAL A 179 -25.68 -20.56 3.41
CA VAL A 179 -25.42 -19.43 2.49
C VAL A 179 -26.72 -18.97 1.84
N GLY A 180 -27.58 -19.87 1.36
CA GLY A 180 -28.89 -19.50 0.82
C GLY A 180 -29.83 -18.87 1.85
N LYS A 181 -29.75 -19.29 3.12
CA LYS A 181 -30.59 -18.75 4.21
C LYS A 181 -30.13 -17.37 4.67
N LEU A 182 -28.84 -17.25 5.00
CA LEU A 182 -28.22 -16.05 5.60
C LEU A 182 -27.80 -15.01 4.56
N GLY A 183 -27.62 -15.41 3.30
CA GLY A 183 -27.07 -14.59 2.24
C GLY A 183 -25.55 -14.76 2.09
N PHE A 184 -25.01 -14.23 0.99
CA PHE A 184 -23.59 -14.39 0.62
C PHE A 184 -22.62 -13.95 1.73
N VAL A 185 -22.78 -12.71 2.23
CA VAL A 185 -21.85 -12.12 3.20
C VAL A 185 -21.78 -12.94 4.49
N ASP A 186 -22.92 -13.15 5.14
CA ASP A 186 -22.95 -13.82 6.44
C ASP A 186 -22.75 -15.33 6.30
N GLY A 187 -23.21 -15.93 5.20
CA GLY A 187 -22.99 -17.33 4.87
C GLY A 187 -21.52 -17.68 4.69
N ILE A 188 -20.80 -16.95 3.83
CA ILE A 188 -19.36 -17.17 3.61
C ILE A 188 -18.55 -16.82 4.87
N SER A 189 -18.91 -15.74 5.58
CA SER A 189 -18.31 -15.39 6.88
C SER A 189 -18.41 -16.56 7.86
N ASN A 190 -19.60 -17.16 7.98
CA ASN A 190 -19.85 -18.26 8.90
C ASN A 190 -19.05 -19.52 8.55
N ILE A 191 -18.94 -19.86 7.26
CA ILE A 191 -18.10 -20.98 6.81
C ILE A 191 -16.65 -20.77 7.27
N ILE A 192 -16.09 -19.59 7.02
CA ILE A 192 -14.70 -19.28 7.36
C ILE A 192 -14.49 -19.32 8.88
N VAL A 193 -15.33 -18.60 9.63
CA VAL A 193 -15.21 -18.49 11.09
C VAL A 193 -15.38 -19.83 11.77
N LYS A 194 -16.37 -20.64 11.36
CA LYS A 194 -16.60 -21.99 11.90
C LYS A 194 -15.35 -22.86 11.77
N ASN A 195 -14.79 -22.95 10.55
CA ASN A 195 -13.61 -23.77 10.30
C ASN A 195 -12.33 -23.23 10.97
N LEU A 196 -12.19 -21.90 11.11
CA LEU A 196 -11.09 -21.33 11.90
C LEU A 196 -11.21 -21.66 13.39
N LYS A 197 -12.43 -21.69 13.94
CA LYS A 197 -12.68 -22.02 15.35
C LYS A 197 -12.46 -23.49 15.68
N GLU A 198 -12.57 -24.38 14.69
CA GLU A 198 -12.20 -25.80 14.82
C GLU A 198 -10.68 -26.00 14.97
N LEU A 199 -9.88 -25.00 14.58
CA LEU A 199 -8.44 -24.97 14.81
C LEU A 199 -8.10 -24.33 16.16
N ASP A 200 -7.08 -24.89 16.80
CA ASP A 200 -6.39 -24.25 17.92
C ASP A 200 -5.94 -22.84 17.51
N VAL A 201 -6.02 -21.89 18.45
CA VAL A 201 -5.73 -20.47 18.19
C VAL A 201 -4.35 -20.31 17.55
N HIS A 202 -3.34 -21.04 18.01
CA HIS A 202 -1.98 -20.93 17.49
C HIS A 202 -1.75 -21.67 16.16
N LYS A 203 -2.75 -22.42 15.68
CA LYS A 203 -2.70 -23.12 14.39
C LYS A 203 -3.49 -22.42 13.29
N ARG A 204 -4.21 -21.34 13.61
CA ARG A 204 -4.98 -20.56 12.64
C ARG A 204 -4.04 -19.81 11.68
N PRO A 205 -4.33 -19.79 10.37
CA PRO A 205 -3.51 -19.08 9.38
C PRO A 205 -3.71 -17.55 9.39
N VAL A 206 -4.65 -17.04 10.19
CA VAL A 206 -5.06 -15.63 10.17
C VAL A 206 -5.36 -15.13 11.58
N HIS A 207 -4.87 -13.92 11.88
CA HIS A 207 -5.09 -13.22 13.15
C HIS A 207 -5.33 -11.73 12.92
N CYS A 208 -6.05 -11.10 13.84
CA CYS A 208 -6.32 -9.66 13.82
C CYS A 208 -5.73 -8.99 15.06
N SER A 209 -4.89 -7.96 14.89
CA SER A 209 -4.27 -7.25 16.03
C SER A 209 -5.09 -6.05 16.53
N ASP A 210 -5.95 -5.50 15.67
CA ASP A 210 -6.87 -4.39 15.94
C ASP A 210 -8.12 -4.54 15.06
N SER A 211 -9.24 -4.95 15.65
CA SER A 211 -10.50 -5.17 14.93
C SER A 211 -11.18 -3.87 14.49
N LYS A 212 -10.87 -2.72 15.09
CA LYS A 212 -11.43 -1.42 14.66
C LYS A 212 -10.80 -0.94 13.36
N ARG A 213 -9.52 -1.26 13.17
CA ARG A 213 -8.73 -0.93 11.98
C ARG A 213 -8.54 -2.12 11.05
N GLU A 214 -9.14 -3.26 11.37
CA GLU A 214 -9.11 -4.50 10.58
C GLU A 214 -7.68 -4.89 10.20
N VAL A 215 -6.73 -4.77 11.15
CA VAL A 215 -5.32 -5.05 10.90
C VAL A 215 -5.10 -6.56 10.92
N MET A 216 -5.09 -7.16 9.72
CA MET A 216 -4.96 -8.60 9.52
C MET A 216 -3.50 -9.03 9.35
N TYR A 217 -3.15 -10.14 9.97
CA TYR A 217 -1.90 -10.87 9.78
C TYR A 217 -2.23 -12.25 9.24
N ILE A 218 -1.53 -12.65 8.18
CA ILE A 218 -1.80 -13.88 7.45
C ILE A 218 -0.50 -14.64 7.30
N LYS A 219 -0.57 -15.95 7.53
CA LYS A 219 0.51 -16.86 7.23
C LYS A 219 0.43 -17.33 5.79
N ASP A 220 1.47 -17.07 5.03
CA ASP A 220 1.58 -17.44 3.63
C ASP A 220 3.05 -17.69 3.28
N GLU A 221 3.33 -18.65 2.39
CA GLU A 221 4.70 -19.07 2.08
C GLU A 221 5.58 -19.35 3.34
N ASN A 222 4.97 -19.92 4.38
CA ASN A 222 5.55 -20.20 5.70
C ASN A 222 6.03 -18.97 6.49
N ARG A 223 5.48 -17.79 6.17
CA ARG A 223 5.84 -16.52 6.82
C ARG A 223 4.60 -15.78 7.28
N TRP A 224 4.71 -15.11 8.42
CA TRP A 224 3.69 -14.20 8.90
C TRP A 224 3.92 -12.81 8.32
N GLU A 225 2.90 -12.27 7.67
CA GLU A 225 2.93 -10.92 7.11
C GLU A 225 1.64 -10.20 7.46
N LYS A 226 1.74 -8.89 7.68
CA LYS A 226 0.55 -8.03 7.69
C LYS A 226 -0.04 -8.04 6.27
N ASP A 227 -1.34 -8.29 6.13
CA ASP A 227 -1.99 -8.16 4.82
C ASP A 227 -1.91 -6.69 4.36
N ASN A 228 -1.97 -6.48 3.05
CA ASN A 228 -1.92 -5.13 2.50
C ASN A 228 -3.20 -4.33 2.84
N ASP A 229 -3.19 -3.04 2.57
CA ASP A 229 -4.32 -2.14 2.87
C ASP A 229 -5.61 -2.54 2.11
N GLU A 230 -5.50 -3.34 1.05
CA GLU A 230 -6.63 -3.89 0.29
C GLU A 230 -7.03 -5.31 0.73
N ASN A 231 -6.35 -5.91 1.73
CA ASN A 231 -6.54 -7.29 2.18
C ASN A 231 -6.50 -8.35 1.06
N LYS A 232 -5.60 -8.21 0.06
CA LYS A 232 -5.63 -9.07 -1.15
C LYS A 232 -5.52 -10.55 -0.84
N LYS A 233 -4.71 -10.95 0.16
CA LYS A 233 -4.53 -12.38 0.49
C LYS A 233 -5.81 -12.94 1.10
N LEU A 234 -6.45 -12.22 2.02
CA LEU A 234 -7.71 -12.63 2.60
C LEU A 234 -8.85 -12.66 1.58
N ARG A 235 -8.94 -11.64 0.70
CA ARG A 235 -9.93 -11.63 -0.41
C ARG A 235 -9.76 -12.83 -1.33
N LYS A 236 -8.52 -13.19 -1.67
CA LYS A 236 -8.25 -14.38 -2.46
C LYS A 236 -8.79 -15.62 -1.77
N ALA A 237 -8.52 -15.80 -0.47
CA ALA A 237 -9.06 -16.92 0.29
C ALA A 237 -10.60 -16.95 0.27
N ILE A 238 -11.25 -15.80 0.51
CA ILE A 238 -12.72 -15.65 0.45
C ILE A 238 -13.28 -16.10 -0.90
N LYS A 239 -12.69 -15.63 -2.01
CA LYS A 239 -13.11 -16.00 -3.38
C LYS A 239 -12.99 -17.49 -3.64
N HIS A 240 -11.89 -18.10 -3.21
CA HIS A 240 -11.70 -19.54 -3.37
C HIS A 240 -12.73 -20.35 -2.57
N ILE A 241 -13.04 -19.93 -1.34
CA ILE A 241 -14.06 -20.58 -0.49
C ILE A 241 -15.44 -20.40 -1.10
N ALA A 242 -15.78 -19.20 -1.56
CA ALA A 242 -17.03 -18.93 -2.27
C ALA A 242 -17.17 -19.83 -3.52
N HIS A 243 -16.12 -19.94 -4.32
CA HIS A 243 -16.11 -20.81 -5.50
C HIS A 243 -16.28 -22.29 -5.15
N LYS A 244 -15.63 -22.78 -4.08
CA LYS A 244 -15.86 -24.14 -3.56
C LYS A 244 -17.32 -24.32 -3.14
N ASN A 245 -17.93 -23.32 -2.49
CA ASN A 245 -19.33 -23.37 -2.08
C ASN A 245 -20.29 -23.42 -3.29
N THR A 246 -20.01 -22.68 -4.37
CA THR A 246 -20.80 -22.73 -5.61
C THR A 246 -20.85 -24.13 -6.21
N LYS A 247 -19.76 -24.92 -6.11
CA LYS A 247 -19.72 -26.29 -6.63
C LYS A 247 -20.71 -27.22 -5.93
N LEU A 248 -21.11 -26.94 -4.70
CA LEU A 248 -22.13 -27.74 -3.99
C LEU A 248 -23.52 -27.64 -4.61
N LEU A 249 -23.78 -26.67 -5.50
CA LEU A 249 -25.05 -26.57 -6.23
C LEU A 249 -25.30 -27.80 -7.10
N THR A 250 -24.24 -28.40 -7.67
CA THR A 250 -24.39 -29.62 -8.47
C THR A 250 -24.81 -30.80 -7.58
N GLU A 251 -24.17 -30.96 -6.43
CA GLU A 251 -24.54 -31.99 -5.45
C GLU A 251 -25.97 -31.79 -4.91
N PHE A 252 -26.40 -30.55 -4.70
CA PHE A 252 -27.78 -30.25 -4.30
C PHE A 252 -28.77 -30.68 -5.39
N LYS A 253 -28.48 -30.38 -6.65
CA LYS A 253 -29.32 -30.76 -7.80
C LYS A 253 -29.38 -32.28 -7.99
N ASP A 254 -28.27 -32.98 -7.77
CA ASP A 254 -28.24 -34.45 -7.84
C ASP A 254 -29.12 -35.08 -6.75
N LYS A 255 -29.15 -34.47 -5.56
CA LYS A 255 -30.01 -34.90 -4.44
C LYS A 255 -31.49 -34.55 -4.64
N TYR A 256 -31.78 -33.42 -5.29
CA TYR A 256 -33.14 -32.93 -5.55
C TYR A 256 -33.32 -32.60 -7.05
N PRO A 257 -33.49 -33.60 -7.93
CA PRO A 257 -33.48 -33.40 -9.39
C PRO A 257 -34.59 -32.48 -9.91
N ASP A 258 -35.68 -32.34 -9.17
CA ASP A 258 -36.84 -31.50 -9.50
C ASP A 258 -36.67 -30.05 -9.04
N CYS A 259 -35.59 -29.68 -8.34
CA CYS A 259 -35.40 -28.34 -7.78
C CYS A 259 -35.32 -27.22 -8.82
N GLY A 260 -35.12 -27.55 -10.11
CA GLY A 260 -35.17 -26.60 -11.22
C GLY A 260 -36.56 -26.38 -11.81
N LYS A 261 -37.58 -27.11 -11.37
CA LYS A 261 -38.97 -27.01 -11.87
C LYS A 261 -39.77 -26.08 -10.99
N SER A 262 -40.50 -25.14 -11.59
CA SER A 262 -41.32 -24.15 -10.87
C SER A 262 -42.37 -24.75 -9.93
N GLU A 263 -42.83 -25.98 -10.20
CA GLU A 263 -43.81 -26.70 -9.37
C GLU A 263 -43.19 -27.45 -8.18
N SER A 264 -41.86 -27.52 -8.09
CA SER A 264 -41.18 -28.22 -6.99
C SER A 264 -41.23 -27.41 -5.71
N LYS A 265 -41.39 -28.12 -4.58
CA LYS A 265 -41.29 -27.54 -3.23
C LYS A 265 -39.91 -26.96 -2.94
N HIS A 266 -38.88 -27.36 -3.69
CA HIS A 266 -37.50 -26.89 -3.52
C HIS A 266 -37.11 -25.78 -4.51
N SER A 267 -37.99 -25.40 -5.44
CA SER A 267 -37.67 -24.42 -6.50
C SER A 267 -37.25 -23.07 -5.94
N GLU A 268 -38.03 -22.51 -5.01
CA GLU A 268 -37.74 -21.20 -4.43
C GLU A 268 -36.44 -21.21 -3.61
N GLN A 269 -36.24 -22.25 -2.81
CA GLN A 269 -35.02 -22.44 -2.02
C GLN A 269 -33.79 -22.56 -2.94
N TYR A 270 -33.90 -23.34 -4.02
CA TYR A 270 -32.83 -23.55 -4.98
C TYR A 270 -32.49 -22.26 -5.74
N SER A 271 -33.49 -21.51 -6.21
CA SER A 271 -33.25 -20.20 -6.83
C SER A 271 -32.56 -19.23 -5.88
N LYS A 272 -32.96 -19.19 -4.60
CA LYS A 272 -32.28 -18.36 -3.60
C LYS A 272 -30.84 -18.81 -3.37
N MET A 273 -30.59 -20.11 -3.23
CA MET A 273 -29.25 -20.65 -3.07
C MET A 273 -28.35 -20.33 -4.26
N ILE A 274 -28.86 -20.41 -5.50
CA ILE A 274 -28.10 -20.04 -6.70
C ILE A 274 -27.65 -18.58 -6.62
N VAL A 275 -28.57 -17.65 -6.33
CA VAL A 275 -28.26 -16.22 -6.27
C VAL A 275 -27.19 -15.94 -5.23
N GLU A 276 -27.35 -16.48 -4.02
CA GLU A 276 -26.39 -16.25 -2.93
C GLU A 276 -25.05 -16.95 -3.17
N ALA A 277 -25.05 -18.16 -3.73
CA ALA A 277 -23.82 -18.89 -4.06
C ALA A 277 -23.05 -18.28 -5.23
N MET A 278 -23.68 -17.43 -6.05
CA MET A 278 -23.04 -16.65 -7.12
C MET A 278 -22.63 -15.23 -6.69
N GLY A 279 -22.60 -14.94 -5.39
CA GLY A 279 -22.15 -13.63 -4.87
C GLY A 279 -23.28 -12.76 -4.30
N GLY A 280 -24.52 -13.25 -4.30
CA GLY A 280 -25.69 -12.49 -3.85
C GLY A 280 -26.11 -11.41 -4.85
N ARG A 281 -27.18 -10.68 -4.52
CA ARG A 281 -27.75 -9.64 -5.41
C ARG A 281 -26.83 -8.41 -5.53
N GLY A 282 -26.82 -7.79 -6.71
CA GLY A 282 -26.14 -6.51 -6.98
C GLY A 282 -24.65 -6.64 -7.27
N ASP A 283 -24.07 -5.57 -7.85
CA ASP A 283 -22.70 -5.55 -8.42
C ASP A 283 -21.65 -4.96 -7.46
N ASN A 284 -21.86 -5.10 -6.14
CA ASN A 284 -21.02 -4.53 -5.09
C ASN A 284 -20.14 -5.57 -4.39
N ASP A 285 -19.44 -6.39 -5.18
CA ASP A 285 -18.65 -7.51 -4.67
C ASP A 285 -17.52 -7.08 -3.72
N LEU A 286 -16.86 -5.95 -3.99
CA LEU A 286 -15.82 -5.42 -3.11
C LEU A 286 -16.36 -5.07 -1.72
N GLU A 287 -17.53 -4.42 -1.65
CA GLU A 287 -18.19 -4.07 -0.38
C GLU A 287 -18.65 -5.32 0.38
N LYS A 288 -19.15 -6.33 -0.34
CA LYS A 288 -19.52 -7.62 0.27
C LYS A 288 -18.29 -8.30 0.88
N GLU A 289 -17.18 -8.32 0.16
CA GLU A 289 -15.91 -8.85 0.65
C GLU A 289 -15.39 -8.06 1.87
N ASP A 290 -15.50 -6.72 1.88
CA ASP A 290 -15.14 -5.89 3.04
C ASP A 290 -15.94 -6.29 4.28
N ARG A 291 -17.25 -6.50 4.11
CA ARG A 291 -18.12 -6.95 5.20
C ARG A 291 -17.73 -8.34 5.70
N ILE A 292 -17.34 -9.26 4.81
CA ILE A 292 -16.83 -10.58 5.19
C ILE A 292 -15.53 -10.44 5.99
N ILE A 293 -14.58 -9.64 5.54
CA ILE A 293 -13.31 -9.38 6.23
C ILE A 293 -13.57 -8.82 7.63
N LYS A 294 -14.47 -7.84 7.75
CA LYS A 294 -14.89 -7.26 9.03
C LYS A 294 -15.50 -8.28 9.98
N ASN A 295 -16.31 -9.20 9.47
CA ASN A 295 -16.89 -10.28 10.27
C ASN A 295 -15.80 -11.25 10.75
N ILE A 296 -14.85 -11.62 9.90
CA ILE A 296 -13.72 -12.48 10.27
C ILE A 296 -12.83 -11.80 11.32
N ALA A 297 -12.48 -10.52 11.12
CA ALA A 297 -11.58 -9.77 11.99
C ALA A 297 -12.04 -9.73 13.46
N LYS A 298 -13.35 -9.68 13.70
CA LYS A 298 -13.94 -9.71 15.05
C LYS A 298 -13.73 -11.05 15.76
N GLU A 299 -13.65 -12.14 15.00
CA GLU A 299 -13.61 -13.51 15.52
C GLU A 299 -12.19 -14.06 15.65
N VAL A 300 -11.21 -13.42 14.98
CA VAL A 300 -9.79 -13.80 15.01
C VAL A 300 -8.92 -12.77 15.71
N ILE A 301 -9.52 -11.93 16.56
CA ILE A 301 -8.77 -10.97 17.34
C ILE A 301 -7.79 -11.66 18.29
N ILE A 302 -6.57 -11.15 18.35
CA ILE A 302 -5.55 -11.65 19.26
C ILE A 302 -5.88 -11.17 20.67
N ASP A 303 -6.01 -12.12 21.59
CA ASP A 303 -6.07 -11.81 23.01
C ASP A 303 -4.68 -11.43 23.50
N LYS A 304 -4.54 -10.18 23.93
CA LYS A 304 -3.27 -9.58 24.39
C LYS A 304 -3.02 -9.83 25.88
N GLN A 305 -3.94 -10.50 26.57
CA GLN A 305 -3.83 -10.85 27.99
C GLN A 305 -3.29 -12.28 28.23
N LEU A 306 -3.16 -13.08 27.17
CA LEU A 306 -2.56 -14.42 27.18
C LEU A 306 -1.03 -14.39 27.37
#